data_AF-A0AAN8XDB0-F1
#
_entry.id   AF-A0AAN8XDB0-F1
#
_cell.length_a   1.000
_cell.length_b   1.000
_cell.length_c   1.000
_cell.angle_alpha   90.00
_cell.angle_beta   90.00
_cell.angle_gamma   90.00
#
_symmetry.space_group_name_H-M   'P 1'
#
loop_
_entity.id
_entity.type
_entity.pdbx_description
1 polymer ?
#
loop_
_entity_poly.entity_id
_entity_poly.type
_entity_poly.pdbx_seq_one_letter_code
_entity_poly.pdbx_strand_id
1 'polypeptide(L)'
;MNHLLSLTPFSADTDEGVLNSTLTISFFLWAALNVGPVFLAALMGSLVEPMAAGSGIPQVKCYLNGVKIPRVVRIKTLLAKATGVTMSVLGGLAVGKEGPMIHSGAVIAAGASQGKTTSLDYDFGIFEYFREDHEKRDFVSGGAAAGVAAAFGAP
;
A
#
# COMPACT_ATOMS: atom_id res chain seq x y z
N MET A 1 -35.16 37.40 37.84
CA MET A 1 -35.07 36.97 36.44
C MET A 1 -34.78 35.47 36.33
N ASN A 2 -35.39 34.66 37.23
CA ASN A 2 -35.11 33.22 37.40
C ASN A 2 -36.44 32.46 37.45
N HIS A 3 -37.20 32.41 36.35
CA HIS A 3 -38.51 31.74 36.39
C HIS A 3 -38.95 31.00 35.13
N LEU A 4 -38.03 30.64 34.21
CA LEU A 4 -38.37 29.93 32.96
C LEU A 4 -37.37 28.83 32.56
N LEU A 5 -36.83 28.06 33.52
CA LEU A 5 -35.95 26.90 33.26
C LEU A 5 -36.52 25.57 33.82
N SER A 6 -37.85 25.44 33.93
CA SER A 6 -38.49 24.23 34.49
C SER A 6 -39.47 23.52 33.55
N LEU A 7 -39.30 23.65 32.22
CA LEU A 7 -40.15 22.94 31.26
C LEU A 7 -39.36 21.85 30.54
N THR A 8 -39.69 20.62 30.92
CA THR A 8 -39.39 19.30 30.31
C THR A 8 -38.08 18.60 30.74
N PRO A 9 -38.14 17.63 31.70
CA PRO A 9 -37.13 16.56 31.78
C PRO A 9 -37.14 15.65 30.52
N PHE A 10 -38.13 15.82 29.63
CA PHE A 10 -38.25 15.07 28.40
C PHE A 10 -37.23 15.48 27.33
N SER A 11 -36.77 16.74 27.24
CA SER A 11 -35.82 17.12 26.18
C SER A 11 -34.40 16.63 26.46
N ALA A 12 -33.91 16.76 27.70
CA ALA A 12 -32.53 16.38 28.05
C ALA A 12 -32.27 14.86 27.94
N ASP A 13 -33.20 14.02 28.41
CA ASP A 13 -33.05 12.56 28.32
C ASP A 13 -33.22 12.05 26.86
N THR A 14 -34.06 12.72 26.06
CA THR A 14 -34.23 12.38 24.64
C THR A 14 -33.01 12.81 23.83
N ASP A 15 -32.42 13.97 24.13
CA ASP A 15 -31.21 14.45 23.50
C ASP A 15 -30.01 13.55 23.84
N GLU A 16 -29.84 13.11 25.10
CA GLU A 16 -28.80 12.14 25.48
C GLU A 16 -29.01 10.76 24.86
N GLY A 17 -30.26 10.26 24.81
CA GLY A 17 -30.59 8.99 24.18
C GLY A 17 -30.36 8.98 22.66
N VAL A 18 -30.70 10.09 21.99
CA VAL A 18 -30.43 10.30 20.57
C VAL A 18 -28.92 10.48 20.34
N LEU A 19 -28.22 11.25 21.18
CA LEU A 19 -26.77 11.44 21.06
C LEU A 19 -26.03 10.11 21.22
N ASN A 20 -26.37 9.30 22.23
CA ASN A 20 -25.77 7.99 22.45
C ASN A 20 -26.05 7.03 21.29
N SER A 21 -27.28 7.02 20.77
CA SER A 21 -27.66 6.20 19.62
C SER A 21 -26.92 6.64 18.34
N THR A 22 -26.86 7.95 18.09
CA THR A 22 -26.13 8.53 16.95
C THR A 22 -24.63 8.27 17.05
N LEU A 23 -24.01 8.47 18.22
CA LEU A 23 -22.60 8.19 18.46
C LEU A 23 -22.28 6.70 18.27
N THR A 24 -23.15 5.81 18.74
CA THR A 24 -23.01 4.36 18.55
C THR A 24 -23.04 4.00 17.06
N ILE A 25 -24.01 4.53 16.31
CA ILE A 25 -24.11 4.31 14.86
C ILE A 25 -22.90 4.88 14.13
N SER A 26 -22.47 6.11 14.46
CA SER A 26 -21.30 6.74 13.86
C SER A 26 -20.01 5.96 14.15
N PHE A 27 -19.85 5.44 15.37
CA PHE A 27 -18.70 4.63 15.75
C PHE A 27 -18.63 3.33 14.93
N PHE A 28 -19.74 2.60 14.82
CA PHE A 28 -19.77 1.37 14.02
C PHE A 28 -19.61 1.64 12.53
N LEU A 29 -20.17 2.73 12.01
CA LEU A 29 -19.99 3.13 10.63
C LEU A 29 -18.52 3.47 10.34
N TRP A 30 -17.87 4.25 11.21
CA TRP A 30 -16.44 4.55 11.10
C TRP A 30 -15.59 3.28 11.18
N ALA A 31 -15.88 2.38 12.13
CA ALA A 31 -15.17 1.12 12.26
C ALA A 31 -15.35 0.25 11.00
N ALA A 32 -16.56 0.10 10.48
CA ALA A 32 -16.84 -0.68 9.28
C ALA A 32 -16.14 -0.12 8.03
N LEU A 33 -16.13 1.20 7.87
CA LEU A 33 -15.45 1.89 6.76
C LEU A 33 -13.92 1.70 6.79
N ASN A 34 -13.32 1.54 7.97
CA ASN A 34 -11.88 1.23 8.08
C ASN A 34 -11.59 -0.27 7.92
N VAL A 35 -12.37 -1.13 8.56
CA VAL A 35 -12.14 -2.58 8.56
C VAL A 35 -12.30 -3.19 7.17
N GLY A 36 -13.29 -2.76 6.39
CA GLY A 36 -13.54 -3.26 5.03
C GLY A 36 -12.32 -3.20 4.09
N PRO A 37 -11.75 -2.01 3.83
CA PRO A 37 -10.58 -1.87 2.97
C PRO A 37 -9.33 -2.53 3.57
N VAL A 38 -9.12 -2.48 4.90
CA VAL A 38 -7.98 -3.19 5.53
C VAL A 38 -8.08 -4.70 5.33
N PHE A 39 -9.27 -5.28 5.45
CA PHE A 39 -9.48 -6.69 5.22
C PHE A 39 -9.13 -7.07 3.77
N LEU A 40 -9.57 -6.26 2.79
CA LEU A 40 -9.21 -6.48 1.39
C LEU A 40 -7.70 -6.35 1.14
N ALA A 41 -7.04 -5.37 1.78
CA ALA A 41 -5.59 -5.22 1.73
C ALA A 41 -4.86 -6.47 2.26
N ALA A 42 -5.34 -7.01 3.39
CA ALA A 42 -4.79 -8.21 4.01
C ALA A 42 -4.98 -9.45 3.11
N LEU A 43 -6.12 -9.58 2.42
CA LEU A 43 -6.34 -10.68 1.46
C LEU A 43 -5.38 -10.60 0.26
N MET A 44 -5.13 -9.40 -0.28
CA MET A 44 -4.16 -9.20 -1.35
C MET A 44 -2.73 -9.60 -0.90
N GLY A 45 -2.34 -9.16 0.30
CA GLY A 45 -1.01 -9.47 0.85
C GLY A 45 -0.83 -10.92 1.29
N SER A 46 -1.88 -11.60 1.78
CA SER A 46 -1.75 -12.95 2.33
C SER A 46 -2.06 -14.06 1.33
N LEU A 47 -3.06 -13.88 0.47
CA LEU A 47 -3.52 -14.93 -0.46
C LEU A 47 -2.98 -14.74 -1.88
N VAL A 48 -2.86 -13.50 -2.37
CA VAL A 48 -2.47 -13.26 -3.77
C VAL A 48 -0.95 -13.28 -3.92
N GLU A 49 -0.22 -12.46 -3.15
CA GLU A 49 1.24 -12.42 -3.22
C GLU A 49 1.86 -12.04 -1.85
N PRO A 50 2.26 -13.03 -1.04
CA PRO A 50 2.95 -12.83 0.25
C PRO A 50 4.19 -11.94 0.18
N MET A 51 4.88 -11.94 -0.97
CA MET A 51 6.05 -11.09 -1.19
C MET A 51 5.73 -9.59 -1.25
N ALA A 52 4.45 -9.22 -1.43
CA ALA A 52 4.01 -7.84 -1.40
C ALA A 52 3.84 -7.29 0.03
N ALA A 53 3.89 -8.14 1.06
CA ALA A 53 3.71 -7.72 2.44
C ALA A 53 4.81 -6.74 2.92
N GLY A 54 4.39 -5.73 3.68
CA GLY A 54 5.28 -4.71 4.23
C GLY A 54 5.85 -3.75 3.19
N SER A 55 6.86 -2.97 3.60
CA SER A 55 7.39 -1.88 2.79
C SER A 55 8.06 -2.36 1.49
N GLY A 56 8.87 -3.43 1.52
CA GLY A 56 9.71 -3.81 0.38
C GLY A 56 11.16 -3.31 0.44
N ILE A 57 11.48 -2.33 1.31
CA ILE A 57 12.84 -1.81 1.47
C ILE A 57 13.85 -2.92 1.84
N PRO A 58 13.57 -3.82 2.81
CA PRO A 58 14.49 -4.92 3.12
C PRO A 58 14.76 -5.80 1.92
N GLN A 59 13.74 -6.08 1.11
CA GLN A 59 13.86 -6.95 -0.05
C GLN A 59 14.67 -6.28 -1.17
N VAL A 60 14.47 -4.99 -1.41
CA VAL A 60 15.31 -4.22 -2.35
C VAL A 60 16.76 -4.16 -1.87
N LYS A 61 16.98 -3.94 -0.57
CA LYS A 61 18.34 -3.95 0.03
C LYS A 61 19.03 -5.30 -0.16
N CYS A 62 18.34 -6.41 0.12
CA CYS A 62 18.86 -7.75 -0.11
C CYS A 62 19.16 -8.01 -1.59
N TYR A 63 18.28 -7.58 -2.49
CA TYR A 63 18.50 -7.70 -3.93
C TYR A 63 19.76 -6.94 -4.39
N LEU A 64 19.94 -5.70 -3.93
CA LEU A 64 21.14 -4.90 -4.21
C LEU A 64 22.41 -5.49 -3.58
N ASN A 65 22.28 -6.15 -2.42
CA ASN A 65 23.37 -6.90 -1.79
C ASN A 65 23.77 -8.17 -2.58
N GLY A 66 22.98 -8.56 -3.60
CA GLY A 66 23.23 -9.75 -4.43
C GLY A 66 22.43 -10.98 -4.01
N VAL A 67 21.55 -10.86 -3.01
CA VAL A 67 20.68 -11.96 -2.57
C VAL A 67 19.45 -12.05 -3.48
N LYS A 68 19.33 -13.17 -4.20
CA LYS A 68 18.19 -13.43 -5.10
C LYS A 68 16.96 -13.85 -4.30
N ILE A 69 16.12 -12.88 -3.95
CA ILE A 69 14.81 -13.16 -3.32
C ILE A 69 13.78 -13.55 -4.39
N PRO A 70 13.11 -14.70 -4.25
CA PRO A 70 12.12 -15.13 -5.23
C PRO A 70 10.93 -14.16 -5.28
N ARG A 71 10.42 -13.91 -6.49
CA ARG A 71 9.20 -13.11 -6.78
C ARG A 71 9.26 -11.63 -6.37
N VAL A 72 10.42 -11.12 -5.95
CA VAL A 72 10.55 -9.74 -5.47
C VAL A 72 10.31 -8.69 -6.57
N VAL A 73 10.71 -8.99 -7.81
CA VAL A 73 10.59 -8.09 -8.99
C VAL A 73 9.53 -8.58 -10.00
N ARG A 74 8.46 -9.23 -9.55
CA ARG A 74 7.36 -9.65 -10.43
C ARG A 74 6.30 -8.55 -10.55
N ILE A 75 5.70 -8.40 -11.73
CA ILE A 75 4.57 -7.48 -11.96
C ILE A 75 3.39 -7.83 -11.02
N LYS A 76 3.15 -9.12 -10.77
CA LYS A 76 2.14 -9.55 -9.80
C LYS A 76 2.37 -8.95 -8.40
N THR A 77 3.62 -8.93 -7.94
CA THR A 77 4.01 -8.34 -6.65
C THR A 77 3.81 -6.83 -6.63
N LEU A 78 4.12 -6.15 -7.75
CA LEU A 78 3.86 -4.71 -7.91
C LEU A 78 2.37 -4.39 -7.79
N LEU A 79 1.51 -5.12 -8.52
CA LEU A 79 0.07 -4.88 -8.50
C LEU A 79 -0.53 -5.15 -7.12
N ALA A 80 -0.19 -6.28 -6.50
CA ALA A 80 -0.66 -6.62 -5.16
C ALA A 80 -0.19 -5.60 -4.10
N LYS A 81 1.03 -5.08 -4.23
CA LYS A 81 1.57 -4.06 -3.33
C LYS A 81 0.88 -2.71 -3.52
N ALA A 82 0.66 -2.28 -4.76
CA ALA A 82 0.00 -1.01 -5.06
C ALA A 82 -1.46 -0.98 -4.57
N THR A 83 -2.21 -2.06 -4.79
CA THR A 83 -3.58 -2.16 -4.28
C THR A 83 -3.60 -2.32 -2.75
N GLY A 84 -2.71 -3.13 -2.19
CA GLY A 84 -2.60 -3.34 -0.75
C GLY A 84 -2.28 -2.07 0.03
N VAL A 85 -1.31 -1.27 -0.43
CA VAL A 85 -0.98 0.01 0.23
C VAL A 85 -2.11 1.01 0.13
N THR A 86 -2.76 1.11 -1.04
CA THR A 86 -3.90 2.02 -1.25
C THR A 86 -5.03 1.68 -0.28
N MET A 87 -5.40 0.40 -0.20
CA MET A 87 -6.47 -0.07 0.69
C MET A 87 -6.09 0.06 2.18
N SER A 88 -4.82 -0.13 2.54
CA SER A 88 -4.36 0.06 3.92
C SER A 88 -4.44 1.52 4.37
N VAL A 89 -4.08 2.45 3.49
CA VAL A 89 -4.17 3.90 3.74
C VAL A 89 -5.63 4.36 3.78
N LEU A 90 -6.47 3.87 2.85
CA LEU A 90 -7.91 4.13 2.85
C LEU A 90 -8.58 3.65 4.14
N GLY A 91 -8.12 2.53 4.68
CA GLY A 91 -8.61 1.96 5.93
C GLY A 91 -8.02 2.56 7.21
N GLY A 92 -7.33 3.70 7.10
CA GLY A 92 -6.89 4.47 8.26
C GLY A 92 -5.79 3.83 9.11
N LEU A 93 -5.09 2.80 8.59
CA LEU A 93 -3.97 2.21 9.31
C LEU A 93 -2.82 3.22 9.44
N ALA A 94 -2.08 3.15 10.55
CA ALA A 94 -0.87 3.92 10.79
C ALA A 94 0.31 3.39 9.94
N VAL A 95 0.18 3.48 8.61
CA VAL A 95 1.15 3.01 7.62
C VAL A 95 1.43 4.09 6.57
N GLY A 96 2.60 4.03 5.94
CA GLY A 96 3.02 4.99 4.92
C GLY A 96 3.21 4.37 3.54
N LYS A 97 2.94 5.16 2.49
CA LYS A 97 3.14 4.78 1.08
C LYS A 97 4.60 4.85 0.60
N GLU A 98 5.47 5.52 1.35
CA GLU A 98 6.81 5.86 0.90
C GLU A 98 7.70 4.62 0.71
N GLY A 99 7.64 3.68 1.66
CA GLY A 99 8.39 2.43 1.56
C GLY A 99 7.97 1.58 0.35
N PRO A 100 6.66 1.31 0.17
CA PRO A 100 6.15 0.64 -1.02
C PRO A 100 6.54 1.30 -2.34
N MET A 101 6.64 2.63 -2.40
CA MET A 101 7.03 3.36 -3.62
C MET A 101 8.46 3.04 -4.08
N ILE A 102 9.40 2.89 -3.14
CA ILE A 102 10.79 2.51 -3.42
C ILE A 102 10.85 1.12 -4.07
N HIS A 103 10.09 0.16 -3.52
CA HIS A 103 10.02 -1.18 -4.10
C HIS A 103 9.32 -1.15 -5.46
N SER A 104 8.24 -0.39 -5.62
CA SER A 104 7.56 -0.24 -6.91
C SER A 104 8.49 0.27 -8.01
N GLY A 105 9.29 1.30 -7.74
CA GLY A 105 10.30 1.80 -8.68
C GLY A 105 11.35 0.75 -9.05
N ALA A 106 11.85 0.00 -8.06
CA ALA A 106 12.75 -1.13 -8.28
C ALA A 106 12.14 -2.22 -9.18
N VAL A 107 10.86 -2.60 -8.98
CA VAL A 107 10.20 -3.62 -9.81
C VAL A 107 10.00 -3.12 -11.25
N ILE A 108 9.58 -1.85 -11.42
CA ILE A 108 9.38 -1.26 -12.74
C ILE A 108 10.69 -1.24 -13.52
N ALA A 109 11.80 -0.80 -12.91
CA ALA A 109 13.09 -0.78 -13.57
C ALA A 109 13.64 -2.20 -13.87
N ALA A 110 13.41 -3.15 -12.96
CA ALA A 110 13.73 -4.56 -13.21
C ALA A 110 12.93 -5.16 -14.38
N GLY A 111 11.68 -4.75 -14.59
CA GLY A 111 10.86 -5.18 -15.71
C GLY A 111 11.28 -4.50 -17.02
N ALA A 112 11.46 -3.17 -16.97
CA ALA A 112 11.85 -2.35 -18.12
C ALA A 112 13.20 -2.77 -18.70
N SER A 113 14.21 -3.03 -17.86
CA SER A 113 15.54 -3.48 -18.31
C SER A 113 15.50 -4.78 -19.10
N GLN A 114 14.59 -5.70 -18.79
CA GLN A 114 14.58 -7.02 -19.40
C GLN A 114 13.80 -7.06 -20.72
N GLY A 115 12.91 -6.09 -20.96
CA GLY A 115 12.05 -6.08 -22.14
C GLY A 115 11.19 -7.33 -22.30
N LYS A 116 10.95 -8.07 -21.20
CA LYS A 116 10.15 -9.30 -21.19
C LYS A 116 9.31 -9.35 -19.93
N THR A 117 8.11 -9.90 -20.04
CA THR A 117 7.22 -10.10 -18.92
C THR A 117 7.07 -11.58 -18.63
N THR A 118 7.82 -12.08 -17.64
CA THR A 118 7.71 -13.47 -17.18
C THR A 118 6.33 -13.83 -16.62
N SER A 119 5.54 -12.82 -16.21
CA SER A 119 4.18 -13.03 -15.70
C SER A 119 3.12 -13.21 -16.80
N LEU A 120 3.40 -12.77 -18.03
CA LEU A 120 2.48 -12.82 -19.18
C LEU A 120 3.05 -13.66 -20.33
N ASP A 121 4.20 -14.31 -20.09
CA ASP A 121 4.98 -15.08 -21.07
C ASP A 121 5.16 -14.36 -22.42
N TYR A 122 5.46 -13.06 -22.34
CA TYR A 122 5.61 -12.20 -23.51
C TYR A 122 7.00 -11.60 -23.56
N ASP A 123 7.65 -11.74 -24.70
CA ASP A 123 8.96 -11.17 -25.00
C ASP A 123 8.80 -10.13 -26.10
N PHE A 124 9.21 -8.89 -25.83
CA PHE A 124 9.14 -7.80 -26.80
C PHE A 124 10.32 -7.80 -27.78
N GLY A 125 11.34 -8.65 -27.58
CA GLY A 125 12.55 -8.73 -28.43
C GLY A 125 13.43 -7.47 -28.37
N ILE A 126 13.16 -6.57 -27.43
CA ILE A 126 13.91 -5.34 -27.20
C ILE A 126 14.74 -5.46 -25.91
N PHE A 127 15.83 -4.71 -25.83
CA PHE A 127 16.74 -4.68 -24.66
C PHE A 127 17.39 -6.03 -24.32
N GLU A 128 17.64 -6.86 -25.33
CA GLU A 128 18.26 -8.18 -25.13
C GLU A 128 19.67 -8.09 -24.53
N TYR A 129 20.41 -7.02 -24.89
CA TYR A 129 21.70 -6.65 -24.28
C TYR A 129 21.60 -6.50 -22.76
N PHE A 130 20.48 -5.95 -22.25
CA PHE A 130 20.27 -5.63 -20.82
C PHE A 130 19.76 -6.77 -19.96
N ARG A 131 19.80 -8.01 -20.47
CA ARG A 131 19.27 -9.20 -19.79
C ARG A 131 20.24 -9.85 -18.79
N GLU A 132 21.36 -9.20 -18.51
CA GLU A 132 22.34 -9.65 -17.53
C GLU A 132 21.97 -9.24 -16.10
N ASP A 133 22.36 -10.04 -15.11
CA ASP A 133 22.04 -9.77 -13.69
C ASP A 133 22.69 -8.47 -13.19
N HIS A 134 23.89 -8.13 -13.69
CA HIS A 134 24.59 -6.89 -13.36
C HIS A 134 23.79 -5.67 -13.80
N GLU A 135 23.43 -5.62 -15.09
CA GLU A 135 22.71 -4.48 -15.66
C GLU A 135 21.31 -4.35 -15.05
N LYS A 136 20.62 -5.47 -14.85
CA LYS A 136 19.35 -5.47 -14.12
C LYS A 136 19.46 -4.86 -12.72
N ARG A 137 20.55 -5.13 -12.00
CA ARG A 137 20.80 -4.56 -10.67
C ARG A 137 21.05 -3.06 -10.74
N ASP A 138 21.74 -2.57 -11.76
CA ASP A 138 21.97 -1.15 -11.98
C ASP A 138 20.65 -0.41 -12.24
N PHE A 139 19.79 -0.94 -13.11
CA PHE A 139 18.43 -0.43 -13.33
C PHE A 139 17.61 -0.44 -12.04
N VAL A 140 17.66 -1.53 -11.25
CA VAL A 140 16.97 -1.61 -9.96
C VAL A 140 17.45 -0.55 -8.98
N SER A 141 18.75 -0.24 -8.95
CA SER A 141 19.29 0.83 -8.11
C SER A 141 18.71 2.20 -8.52
N GLY A 142 18.67 2.49 -9.82
CA GLY A 142 18.07 3.70 -10.37
C GLY A 142 16.56 3.78 -10.12
N GLY A 143 15.85 2.67 -10.27
CA GLY A 143 14.42 2.57 -9.96
C GLY A 143 14.11 2.77 -8.47
N ALA A 144 14.95 2.24 -7.58
CA ALA A 144 14.83 2.48 -6.14
C ALA A 144 15.09 3.95 -5.81
N ALA A 145 16.12 4.57 -6.38
CA ALA A 145 16.40 6.00 -6.23
C ALA A 145 15.23 6.87 -6.74
N ALA A 146 14.69 6.56 -7.92
CA ALA A 146 13.51 7.25 -8.46
C ALA A 146 12.29 7.08 -7.54
N GLY A 147 12.12 5.91 -6.91
CA GLY A 147 11.06 5.68 -5.93
C GLY A 147 11.25 6.49 -4.64
N VAL A 148 12.49 6.68 -4.16
CA VAL A 148 12.79 7.59 -3.04
C VAL A 148 12.48 9.04 -3.43
N ALA A 149 12.93 9.47 -4.61
CA ALA A 149 12.69 10.82 -5.11
C ALA A 149 11.19 11.11 -5.25
N ALA A 150 10.40 10.16 -5.77
CA ALA A 150 8.95 10.28 -5.89
C ALA A 150 8.22 10.27 -4.53
N ALA A 151 8.74 9.52 -3.56
CA ALA A 151 8.15 9.40 -2.23
C ALA A 151 8.34 10.68 -1.40
N PHE A 152 9.55 11.26 -1.47
CA PHE A 152 9.96 12.32 -0.56
C PHE A 152 10.23 13.67 -1.23
N GLY A 153 10.24 13.75 -2.56
CA GLY A 153 10.66 14.95 -3.29
C GLY A 153 12.15 15.27 -3.14
N ALA A 154 12.98 14.24 -2.90
CA ALA A 154 14.41 14.35 -2.65
C ALA A 154 15.21 13.53 -3.70
N PRO A 155 15.52 14.12 -4.86
CA PRO A 155 16.26 13.45 -5.93
C PRO A 155 17.75 13.25 -5.61
#